data_AF-A0A3B0RL60-F1
#
_entry.id   AF-A0A3B0RL60-F1
#
_cell.length_a   1.000
_cell.length_b   1.000
_cell.length_c   1.000
_cell.angle_alpha   90.00
_cell.angle_beta   90.00
_cell.angle_gamma   90.00
#
_symmetry.space_group_name_H-M   'P 1'
#
loop_
_entity.id
_entity.type
_entity.pdbx_description
1 polymer ?
#
loop_
_entity_poly.entity_id
_entity_poly.type
_entity_poly.pdbx_seq_one_letter_code
_entity_poly.pdbx_strand_id
1 'polypeptide(L)'
;MIALALEHQKHKAWMTHAHKHQIEPTGDWTTWLILGGRGAGKTRAGAEWIRALVADGAANDGSAVSDGSAANDDNADRHTARAIALVAETYADAREVMIEGPSGLCAVAADLSRPTYEPSRRRLVWPNGAVAYAFSAED
;
A
#
# COMPACT_ATOMS: atom_id res chain seq x y z
N MET A 1 18.68 1.32 -5.28
CA MET A 1 18.71 2.81 -5.37
C MET A 1 17.75 3.39 -6.43
N ILE A 2 17.86 3.04 -7.72
CA ILE A 2 17.00 3.64 -8.77
C ILE A 2 15.50 3.30 -8.61
N ALA A 3 15.16 2.05 -8.29
CA ALA A 3 13.77 1.61 -8.11
C ALA A 3 13.05 2.34 -6.96
N LEU A 4 13.75 2.55 -5.83
CA LEU A 4 13.22 3.22 -4.65
C LEU A 4 12.93 4.72 -4.93
N ALA A 5 13.78 5.37 -5.72
CA ALA A 5 13.60 6.77 -6.10
C ALA A 5 12.36 6.97 -7.02
N LEU A 6 12.13 6.06 -7.96
CA LEU A 6 10.95 6.09 -8.84
C LEU A 6 9.64 5.81 -8.08
N GLU A 7 9.72 4.95 -7.07
CA GLU A 7 8.59 4.65 -6.19
C GLU A 7 8.16 5.89 -5.39
N HIS A 8 9.12 6.55 -4.75
CA HIS A 8 8.88 7.80 -4.03
C HIS A 8 8.33 8.91 -4.94
N GLN A 9 8.76 9.00 -6.20
CA GLN A 9 8.25 10.00 -7.15
C GLN A 9 6.76 9.82 -7.47
N LYS A 10 6.32 8.58 -7.75
CA LYS A 10 4.91 8.32 -8.05
C LYS A 10 4.00 8.54 -6.83
N HIS A 11 4.45 8.15 -5.63
CA HIS A 11 3.69 8.39 -4.40
C HIS A 11 3.60 9.90 -4.08
N LYS A 12 4.73 10.63 -4.19
CA LYS A 12 4.74 12.10 -4.07
C LYS A 12 3.81 12.78 -5.09
N ALA A 13 3.79 12.31 -6.34
CA ALA A 13 2.90 12.86 -7.36
C ALA A 13 1.40 12.67 -7.02
N TRP A 14 1.03 11.54 -6.42
CA TRP A 14 -0.32 11.32 -5.93
C TRP A 14 -0.65 12.20 -4.72
N MET A 15 0.24 12.31 -3.73
CA MET A 15 0.04 13.15 -2.55
C MET A 15 -0.24 14.62 -2.89
N THR A 16 0.31 15.14 -3.99
CA THR A 16 0.01 16.50 -4.48
C THR A 16 -1.45 16.69 -4.91
N HIS A 17 -2.12 15.62 -5.33
CA HIS A 17 -3.50 15.66 -5.85
C HIS A 17 -4.53 15.00 -4.92
N ALA A 18 -4.06 14.31 -3.86
CA ALA A 18 -4.92 13.64 -2.90
C ALA A 18 -5.74 14.66 -2.11
N HIS A 19 -7.05 14.40 -1.98
CA HIS A 19 -7.88 15.19 -1.07
C HIS A 19 -7.52 14.87 0.39
N LYS A 20 -7.72 15.81 1.31
CA LYS A 20 -7.42 15.61 2.74
C LYS A 20 -8.04 14.34 3.35
N HIS A 21 -9.25 13.95 2.90
CA HIS A 21 -9.93 12.75 3.39
C HIS A 21 -9.36 11.43 2.84
N GLN A 22 -8.44 11.50 1.87
CA GLN A 22 -7.76 10.36 1.26
C GLN A 22 -6.37 10.13 1.86
N ILE A 23 -5.94 10.97 2.81
CA ILE A 23 -4.67 10.86 3.51
C ILE A 23 -4.95 10.24 4.88
N GLU A 24 -4.06 9.37 5.33
CA GLU A 24 -4.14 8.78 6.67
C GLU A 24 -4.07 9.87 7.76
N PRO A 25 -4.82 9.71 8.86
CA PRO A 25 -4.74 10.66 9.98
C PRO A 25 -3.37 10.56 10.67
N THR A 26 -2.93 11.68 11.26
CA THR A 26 -1.71 11.73 12.08
C THR A 26 -1.95 11.17 13.48
N GLY A 27 -0.90 10.62 14.10
CA GLY A 27 -0.93 10.08 15.46
C GLY A 27 -1.41 8.62 15.53
N ASP A 28 -1.69 8.14 16.74
CA ASP A 28 -2.06 6.75 16.99
C ASP A 28 -3.54 6.49 16.68
N TRP A 29 -3.80 5.66 15.68
CA TRP A 29 -5.14 5.21 15.33
C TRP A 29 -5.15 3.72 15.03
N THR A 30 -6.25 3.06 15.37
CA THR A 30 -6.45 1.63 15.07
C THR A 30 -7.24 1.41 13.79
N THR A 31 -8.08 2.39 13.43
CA THR A 31 -8.99 2.29 12.30
C THR A 31 -9.02 3.59 11.52
N TRP A 32 -8.72 3.49 10.23
CA TRP A 32 -8.93 4.57 9.27
C TRP A 32 -10.09 4.20 8.34
N LEU A 33 -11.13 5.06 8.31
CA LEU A 33 -12.34 4.84 7.53
C LEU A 33 -12.50 5.93 6.49
N ILE A 34 -12.63 5.54 5.22
CA ILE A 34 -12.92 6.44 4.10
C ILE A 34 -14.36 6.20 3.63
N LEU A 35 -15.23 7.18 3.83
CA LEU A 35 -16.61 7.17 3.35
C LEU A 35 -16.78 8.09 2.14
N GLY A 36 -17.54 7.66 1.15
CA GLY A 36 -17.82 8.48 -0.03
C GLY A 36 -18.54 7.72 -1.14
N GLY A 37 -19.15 8.46 -2.06
CA GLY A 37 -19.86 7.90 -3.22
C GLY A 37 -18.94 7.24 -4.26
N ARG A 38 -19.53 6.84 -5.40
CA ARG A 38 -18.76 6.37 -6.56
C ARG A 38 -17.84 7.50 -7.06
N GLY A 39 -16.62 7.15 -7.48
CA GLY A 39 -15.65 8.13 -7.98
C GLY A 39 -14.94 8.96 -6.90
N ALA A 40 -15.28 8.83 -5.61
CA ALA A 40 -14.61 9.57 -4.53
C ALA A 40 -13.13 9.18 -4.28
N GLY A 41 -12.60 8.19 -5.02
CA GLY A 41 -11.19 7.79 -4.93
C GLY A 41 -10.82 6.90 -3.75
N LYS A 42 -11.78 6.28 -3.05
CA LYS A 42 -11.54 5.41 -1.88
C LYS A 42 -10.54 4.28 -2.16
N THR A 43 -10.76 3.54 -3.26
CA THR A 43 -9.89 2.42 -3.66
C THR A 43 -8.48 2.91 -3.99
N ARG A 44 -8.36 4.05 -4.68
CA ARG A 44 -7.06 4.64 -5.03
C ARG A 44 -6.30 5.06 -3.77
N ALA A 45 -6.98 5.70 -2.83
CA ALA A 45 -6.39 6.12 -1.55
C ALA A 45 -5.83 4.93 -0.76
N GLY A 46 -6.64 3.87 -0.60
CA GLY A 46 -6.18 2.65 0.07
C GLY A 46 -4.99 1.97 -0.64
N ALA A 47 -5.02 1.92 -1.98
CA ALA A 47 -3.94 1.31 -2.75
C ALA A 47 -2.61 2.09 -2.65
N GLU A 48 -2.66 3.43 -2.70
CA GLU A 48 -1.47 4.28 -2.54
C GLU A 48 -0.94 4.26 -1.10
N TRP A 49 -1.82 4.16 -0.12
CA TRP A 49 -1.43 3.99 1.28
C TRP A 49 -0.70 2.66 1.50
N ILE A 50 -1.29 1.54 1.08
CA ILE A 50 -0.65 0.21 1.16
C ILE A 50 0.70 0.21 0.44
N ARG A 51 0.76 0.81 -0.74
CA ARG A 51 1.99 0.94 -1.52
C ARG A 51 3.10 1.65 -0.73
N ALA A 52 2.79 2.75 -0.05
CA ALA A 52 3.75 3.45 0.79
C ALA A 52 4.23 2.58 1.96
N LEU A 53 3.32 1.91 2.68
CA LEU A 53 3.69 1.01 3.79
C LEU A 53 4.60 -0.15 3.34
N VAL A 54 4.36 -0.66 2.13
CA VAL A 54 5.16 -1.74 1.54
C VAL A 54 6.51 -1.20 1.05
N ALA A 55 6.58 0.00 0.49
CA ALA A 55 7.84 0.62 0.07
C ALA A 55 8.74 0.89 1.29
N ASP A 56 8.20 1.48 2.35
CA ASP A 56 8.95 1.90 3.54
C ASP A 56 9.54 0.68 4.29
N GLY A 57 8.81 -0.43 4.37
CA GLY A 57 9.35 -1.65 4.99
C GLY A 57 10.41 -2.39 4.18
N ALA A 58 10.63 -2.04 2.90
CA ALA A 58 11.73 -2.61 2.11
C ALA A 58 13.10 -2.08 2.54
N ALA A 59 13.16 -0.91 3.18
CA ALA A 59 14.40 -0.31 3.66
C ALA A 59 14.93 -0.96 4.96
N ASN A 60 14.12 -1.80 5.62
CA ASN A 60 14.40 -2.33 6.96
C ASN A 60 14.77 -3.83 6.95
N ASP A 61 15.29 -4.37 5.84
CA ASP A 61 15.62 -5.80 5.66
C ASP A 61 16.83 -6.31 6.49
N GLY A 62 17.22 -5.60 7.54
CA GLY A 62 18.23 -6.04 8.51
C GLY A 62 19.68 -5.98 8.02
N SER A 63 19.94 -5.41 6.83
CA SER A 63 21.30 -5.26 6.28
C SER A 63 22.00 -3.94 6.63
N ALA A 64 21.28 -2.98 7.20
CA ALA A 64 21.85 -1.71 7.66
C ALA A 64 22.03 -1.69 9.18
N VAL A 65 23.28 -1.75 9.64
CA VAL A 65 23.66 -1.27 10.98
C VAL A 65 23.26 0.19 11.05
N SER A 66 22.35 0.53 11.95
CA SER A 66 21.94 1.91 12.21
C SER A 66 23.06 2.65 12.96
N ASP A 67 24.00 3.23 12.21
CA ASP A 67 24.79 4.34 12.74
C ASP A 67 23.81 5.47 13.03
N GLY A 68 23.59 5.74 14.32
CA GLY A 68 22.49 6.52 14.90
C GLY A 68 22.44 8.00 14.52
N SER A 69 22.33 8.30 13.23
CA SER A 69 22.03 9.62 12.69
C SER A 69 20.64 9.62 12.06
N ALA A 70 19.62 9.27 12.86
CA ALA A 70 18.23 9.53 12.54
C ALA A 70 17.98 11.04 12.67
N ALA A 71 18.35 11.77 11.62
CA ALA A 71 18.02 13.17 11.47
C ALA A 71 16.50 13.30 11.25
N ASN A 72 15.79 13.69 12.31
CA ASN A 72 14.65 14.60 12.28
C ASN A 72 13.67 14.47 11.09
N ASP A 73 13.02 13.32 10.95
CA ASP A 73 11.88 13.13 10.05
C ASP A 73 10.60 12.99 10.89
N ASP A 74 9.68 13.94 10.75
CA ASP A 74 8.31 13.94 11.32
C ASP A 74 7.42 12.79 10.76
N ASN A 75 8.04 11.76 10.18
CA ASN A 75 7.44 10.60 9.52
C ASN A 75 7.88 9.27 10.18
N ALA A 76 8.42 9.34 11.40
CA ALA A 76 8.99 8.20 12.14
C ALA A 76 7.96 7.13 12.56
N ASP A 77 6.66 7.44 12.51
CA ASP A 77 5.60 6.56 13.04
C ASP A 77 4.87 5.73 11.97
N ARG A 78 5.33 5.71 10.71
CA ARG A 78 4.70 4.88 9.68
C ARG A 78 4.97 3.39 9.91
N HIS A 79 3.95 2.66 10.34
CA HIS A 79 4.00 1.21 10.49
C HIS A 79 4.29 0.52 9.15
N THR A 80 5.46 -0.09 9.01
CA THR A 80 5.81 -0.84 7.80
C THR A 80 5.00 -2.13 7.72
N ALA A 81 4.33 -2.39 6.59
CA ALA A 81 3.53 -3.60 6.40
C ALA A 81 4.30 -4.66 5.59
N ARG A 82 4.36 -5.90 6.10
CA ARG A 82 4.86 -7.08 5.38
C ARG A 82 3.75 -8.09 5.05
N ALA A 83 2.68 -8.12 5.85
CA ALA A 83 1.52 -8.97 5.67
C ALA A 83 0.26 -8.11 5.73
N ILE A 84 -0.56 -8.17 4.68
CA ILE A 84 -1.76 -7.35 4.50
C ILE A 84 -2.96 -8.27 4.25
N ALA A 85 -4.10 -7.97 4.84
CA ALA A 85 -5.37 -8.61 4.53
C ALA A 85 -6.21 -7.67 3.66
N LEU A 86 -6.64 -8.15 2.49
CA LEU A 86 -7.61 -7.50 1.62
C LEU A 86 -8.93 -8.21 1.81
N VAL A 87 -9.91 -7.55 2.41
CA VAL A 87 -11.21 -8.14 2.72
C VAL A 87 -12.27 -7.49 1.85
N ALA A 88 -13.06 -8.28 1.15
CA ALA A 88 -14.19 -7.83 0.34
C ALA A 88 -15.40 -8.74 0.57
N GLU A 89 -16.55 -8.39 0.00
CA GLU A 89 -17.75 -9.24 0.02
C GLU A 89 -17.43 -10.62 -0.57
N THR A 90 -16.90 -10.66 -1.79
CA THR A 90 -16.40 -11.90 -2.42
C THR A 90 -14.92 -11.80 -2.81
N TYR A 91 -14.25 -12.94 -3.04
CA TYR A 91 -12.90 -12.95 -3.63
C TYR A 91 -12.85 -12.31 -5.02
N ALA A 92 -13.94 -12.42 -5.78
CA ALA A 92 -14.04 -11.80 -7.10
C ALA A 92 -14.01 -10.27 -6.96
N ASP A 93 -14.73 -9.71 -5.99
CA ASP A 93 -14.72 -8.26 -5.72
C ASP A 93 -13.34 -7.78 -5.28
N ALA A 94 -12.67 -8.52 -4.38
CA ALA A 94 -11.31 -8.21 -3.98
C ALA A 94 -10.38 -8.15 -5.21
N ARG A 95 -10.46 -9.18 -6.07
CA ARG A 95 -9.65 -9.26 -7.28
C ARG A 95 -9.94 -8.12 -8.25
N GLU A 96 -11.19 -7.96 -8.66
CA GLU A 96 -11.60 -7.03 -9.71
C GLU A 96 -11.44 -5.57 -9.30
N VAL A 97 -11.59 -5.26 -8.01
CA VAL A 97 -11.55 -3.88 -7.51
C VAL A 97 -10.21 -3.53 -6.87
N MET A 98 -9.75 -4.34 -5.92
CA MET A 98 -8.60 -4.00 -5.06
C MET A 98 -7.26 -4.42 -5.67
N ILE A 99 -7.24 -5.48 -6.48
CA ILE A 99 -6.01 -6.08 -7.01
C ILE A 99 -5.76 -5.62 -8.46
N GLU A 100 -6.59 -6.09 -9.39
CA GLU A 100 -6.43 -5.91 -10.83
C GLU A 100 -7.19 -4.69 -11.37
N GLY A 101 -8.07 -4.11 -10.56
CA GLY A 101 -8.89 -2.97 -10.97
C GLY A 101 -8.07 -1.72 -11.35
N PRO A 102 -8.68 -0.74 -12.03
CA PRO A 102 -7.97 0.46 -12.50
C PRO A 102 -7.32 1.30 -11.38
N SER A 103 -7.84 1.19 -10.16
CA SER A 103 -7.28 1.81 -8.95
C SER A 103 -6.68 0.80 -7.97
N GLY A 104 -6.57 -0.47 -8.37
CA GLY A 104 -6.06 -1.55 -7.56
C GLY A 104 -4.54 -1.56 -7.45
N LEU A 105 -4.03 -2.42 -6.58
CA LEU A 105 -2.62 -2.48 -6.19
C LEU A 105 -1.68 -2.71 -7.38
N CYS A 106 -2.07 -3.53 -8.37
CA CYS A 106 -1.26 -3.76 -9.57
C CYS A 106 -1.18 -2.53 -10.47
N ALA A 107 -2.24 -1.71 -10.51
CA ALA A 107 -2.34 -0.53 -11.35
C ALA A 107 -1.61 0.69 -10.75
N VAL A 108 -1.58 0.82 -9.42
CA VAL A 108 -0.89 1.94 -8.75
C VAL A 108 0.63 1.76 -8.64
N ALA A 109 1.10 0.51 -8.56
CA ALA A 109 2.51 0.21 -8.35
C ALA A 109 3.40 0.65 -9.54
N ALA A 110 4.66 1.01 -9.25
CA ALA A 110 5.65 1.22 -10.31
C ALA A 110 6.06 -0.11 -10.95
N ASP A 111 6.56 -0.10 -12.18
CA ASP A 111 6.84 -1.35 -12.90
C ASP A 111 7.88 -2.22 -12.18
N LEU A 112 8.83 -1.62 -11.45
CA LEU A 112 9.85 -2.34 -10.66
C LEU A 112 9.37 -2.79 -9.26
N SER A 113 8.26 -2.24 -8.78
CA SER A 113 7.65 -2.58 -7.49
C SER A 113 6.30 -3.29 -7.66
N ARG A 114 5.91 -3.60 -8.90
CA ARG A 114 4.60 -4.18 -9.20
C ARG A 114 4.49 -5.56 -8.56
N PRO A 115 3.47 -5.78 -7.72
CA PRO A 115 3.24 -7.11 -7.15
C PRO A 115 2.75 -8.08 -8.21
N THR A 116 3.07 -9.36 -8.01
CA THR A 116 2.51 -10.46 -8.80
C THR A 116 1.32 -11.04 -8.07
N TYR A 117 0.17 -11.13 -8.75
CA TYR A 117 -1.00 -11.80 -8.21
C TYR A 117 -0.97 -13.31 -8.52
N GLU A 118 -1.19 -14.13 -7.51
CA GLU A 118 -1.25 -15.59 -7.58
C GLU A 118 -2.68 -16.07 -7.27
N PRO A 119 -3.55 -16.26 -8.29
CA PRO A 119 -4.98 -16.53 -8.08
C PRO A 119 -5.27 -17.79 -7.27
N SER A 120 -4.50 -18.86 -7.49
CA SER A 120 -4.68 -20.14 -6.79
C SER A 120 -4.38 -20.04 -5.29
N ARG A 121 -3.53 -19.09 -4.88
CA ARG A 121 -3.15 -18.82 -3.50
C ARG A 121 -3.85 -17.59 -2.92
N ARG A 122 -4.71 -16.94 -3.72
CA ARG A 122 -5.46 -15.74 -3.35
C ARG A 122 -4.57 -14.66 -2.73
N ARG A 123 -3.37 -14.44 -3.30
CA ARG A 123 -2.40 -13.50 -2.73
C ARG A 123 -1.65 -12.68 -3.78
N LEU A 124 -1.26 -11.48 -3.38
CA LEU A 124 -0.31 -10.61 -4.06
C LEU A 124 1.05 -10.71 -3.38
N VAL A 125 2.11 -10.82 -4.16
CA VAL A 125 3.49 -10.88 -3.67
C VAL A 125 4.29 -9.75 -4.29
N TRP A 126 4.87 -8.89 -3.44
CA TRP A 126 5.78 -7.85 -3.89
C TRP A 126 7.22 -8.37 -4.01
N PRO A 127 8.06 -7.79 -4.88
CA PRO A 127 9.47 -8.19 -5.02
C PRO A 127 10.29 -8.10 -3.72
N ASN A 128 9.88 -7.24 -2.78
CA ASN A 128 10.51 -7.07 -1.48
C ASN A 128 10.04 -8.08 -0.41
N GLY A 129 9.26 -9.09 -0.81
CA GLY A 129 8.75 -10.13 0.08
C GLY A 129 7.49 -9.76 0.86
N ALA A 130 6.95 -8.55 0.75
CA ALA A 130 5.64 -8.24 1.31
C ALA A 130 4.55 -9.06 0.59
N VAL A 131 3.49 -9.41 1.32
CA VAL A 131 2.38 -10.23 0.81
C VAL A 131 1.05 -9.62 1.24
N ALA A 132 0.05 -9.64 0.34
CA ALA A 132 -1.34 -9.35 0.67
C ALA A 132 -2.21 -10.56 0.34
N TYR A 133 -3.05 -10.99 1.27
CA TYR A 133 -3.99 -12.09 1.10
C TYR A 133 -5.39 -11.54 0.90
N ALA A 134 -6.12 -12.09 -0.08
CA ALA A 134 -7.52 -11.78 -0.29
C ALA A 134 -8.41 -12.71 0.54
N PHE A 135 -9.41 -12.13 1.20
CA PHE A 135 -10.42 -12.81 2.02
C PHE A 135 -11.83 -12.39 1.58
N SER A 136 -12.75 -13.35 1.61
CA SER A 136 -14.19 -13.12 1.46
C SER A 136 -14.79 -12.86 2.84
N ALA A 137 -15.75 -11.95 2.95
CA ALA A 137 -16.48 -11.70 4.19
C ALA A 137 -17.62 -12.71 4.41
N GLU A 138 -17.93 -13.50 3.38
CA GLU A 138 -18.97 -14.54 3.41
C GLU A 138 -18.47 -15.92 3.90
N ASP A 139 -17.15 -16.11 4.00
CA ASP A 139 -16.48 -17.34 4.47
C ASP A 139 -16.14 -17.26 5.96
#